data_AF-A0A2T2TR44-F1
#
_entry.id   AF-A0A2T2TR44-F1
#
_cell.length_a   1.000
_cell.length_b   1.000
_cell.length_c   1.000
_cell.angle_alpha   90.00
_cell.angle_beta   90.00
_cell.angle_gamma   90.00
#
_symmetry.space_group_name_H-M   'P 1'
#
loop_
_entity.id
_entity.type
_entity.pdbx_description
1 polymer ?
#
loop_
_entity_poly.entity_id
_entity_poly.type
_entity_poly.pdbx_seq_one_letter_code
_entity_poly.pdbx_strand_id
1 'polypeptide(L)' 'EPEPKHDRNDLQVDAFADRLRSRLSTQVAIRPKKDGSGTVELEFYSKEDLERLLDLILET' A
#
# COMPACT_ATOMS: atom_id res chain seq x y z
N GLU A 1 -26.95 -5.20 11.62
CA GLU A 1 -25.68 -5.20 10.88
C GLU A 1 -24.66 -4.44 11.72
N PRO A 2 -23.56 -5.05 12.19
CA PRO A 2 -22.59 -4.29 12.98
C PRO A 2 -21.74 -3.43 12.03
N GLU A 3 -21.85 -2.11 12.18
CA GLU A 3 -21.00 -1.13 11.48
C GLU A 3 -19.53 -1.36 11.86
N PRO A 4 -18.58 -1.40 10.90
CA PRO A 4 -17.19 -1.64 11.19
C PRO A 4 -16.62 -0.43 11.95
N LYS A 5 -16.27 -0.66 13.22
CA LYS A 5 -15.51 0.31 14.02
C LYS A 5 -14.12 0.42 13.41
N HIS A 6 -13.92 1.38 12.51
CA HIS A 6 -12.61 1.68 11.96
C HIS A 6 -11.70 2.14 13.09
N ASP A 7 -10.73 1.29 13.42
CA ASP A 7 -9.69 1.59 14.39
C ASP A 7 -8.83 2.74 13.84
N ARG A 8 -8.32 3.63 14.70
CA ARG A 8 -7.56 4.82 14.27
C ARG A 8 -6.33 4.45 13.42
N ASN A 9 -5.82 3.25 13.64
CA ASN A 9 -4.72 2.64 12.91
C ASN A 9 -5.10 2.37 11.43
N ASP A 10 -6.34 1.98 11.19
CA ASP A 10 -6.86 1.65 9.85
C ASP A 10 -6.92 2.89 8.94
N LEU A 11 -7.42 4.01 9.47
CA LEU A 11 -7.41 5.31 8.78
C LEU A 11 -6.01 5.79 8.40
N GLN A 12 -5.02 5.49 9.23
CA GLN A 12 -3.63 5.86 8.96
C GLN A 12 -3.03 4.97 7.87
N VAL A 13 -3.34 3.67 7.90
CA VAL A 13 -2.94 2.69 6.89
C VAL A 13 -3.51 3.02 5.53
N ASP A 14 -4.79 3.39 5.44
CA ASP A 14 -5.41 3.84 4.19
C ASP A 14 -4.71 5.08 3.62
N ALA A 15 -4.37 6.07 4.47
CA ALA A 15 -3.66 7.26 4.01
C ALA A 15 -2.26 6.92 3.45
N PHE A 16 -1.56 5.93 4.01
CA PHE A 16 -0.30 5.46 3.46
C PHE A 16 -0.50 4.71 2.14
N ALA A 17 -1.52 3.85 2.04
CA ALA A 17 -1.85 3.13 0.82
C ALA A 17 -2.20 4.10 -0.31
N ASP A 18 -2.98 5.15 -0.02
CA ASP A 18 -3.39 6.15 -1.00
C ASP A 18 -2.19 6.94 -1.56
N ARG A 19 -1.24 7.32 -0.68
CA ARG A 19 0.02 7.95 -1.11
C ARG A 19 0.85 7.04 -2.02
N LEU A 20 0.95 5.75 -1.69
CA LEU A 20 1.66 4.77 -2.52
C LEU A 20 0.95 4.57 -3.87
N ARG A 21 -0.37 4.42 -3.88
CA ARG A 21 -1.18 4.32 -5.12
C ARG A 21 -1.00 5.54 -6.00
N SER A 22 -1.05 6.74 -5.43
CA SER A 22 -0.88 7.99 -6.17
C SER A 22 0.53 8.13 -6.76
N ARG A 23 1.58 7.68 -6.06
CA ARG A 23 2.96 7.78 -6.53
C ARG A 23 3.31 6.71 -7.57
N LEU A 24 2.86 5.49 -7.34
CA LEU A 24 3.25 4.32 -8.13
C LEU A 24 2.30 4.04 -9.29
N SER A 25 1.10 4.61 -9.26
CA SER A 25 0.01 4.35 -10.21
C SER A 25 -0.30 2.86 -10.36
N THR A 26 -0.30 2.13 -9.24
CA THR A 26 -0.68 0.72 -9.18
C THR A 26 -1.53 0.42 -7.94
N GLN A 27 -2.15 -0.76 -7.89
CA GLN A 27 -2.87 -1.24 -6.71
C GLN A 27 -1.88 -1.49 -5.57
N VAL A 28 -2.22 -0.96 -4.40
CA VAL A 28 -1.45 -1.14 -3.17
C VAL A 28 -2.37 -1.65 -2.07
N ALA A 29 -1.96 -2.72 -1.41
CA ALA A 29 -2.60 -3.24 -0.21
C ALA A 29 -1.62 -3.22 0.96
N ILE A 30 -2.06 -2.75 2.12
CA ILE A 30 -1.26 -2.76 3.35
C ILE A 30 -1.97 -3.63 4.36
N ARG A 31 -1.28 -4.67 4.83
CA ARG A 31 -1.77 -5.61 5.85
C ARG A 31 -0.99 -5.40 7.14
N PRO A 32 -1.48 -4.57 8.07
CA PRO A 32 -0.84 -4.41 9.37
C PRO A 32 -0.96 -5.69 10.20
N LYS A 33 0.08 -6.01 10.97
CA LYS A 33 0.10 -7.09 11.96
C LYS A 33 0.08 -6.47 13.35
N LYS A 34 -0.40 -7.24 14.34
CA LYS A 34 -0.55 -6.78 15.73
C LYS A 34 0.77 -6.43 16.43
N ASP A 35 1.90 -6.87 15.88
CA ASP A 35 3.23 -6.71 16.45
C ASP A 35 3.94 -5.42 15.96
N GLY A 36 3.22 -4.50 15.31
CA GLY A 36 3.81 -3.29 14.72
C GLY A 36 4.54 -3.55 13.39
N SER A 37 4.61 -4.80 12.94
CA SER A 37 5.03 -5.17 11.59
C SER A 37 3.84 -5.15 10.63
N GLY A 38 4.11 -5.20 9.33
CA GLY A 38 3.08 -5.26 8.30
C GLY A 38 3.63 -5.77 6.98
N THR A 39 2.74 -6.02 6.04
CA THR A 39 3.10 -6.33 4.66
C THR A 39 2.52 -5.25 3.75
N VAL A 40 3.33 -4.73 2.84
CA VAL A 40 2.87 -3.90 1.73
C VAL A 40 2.94 -4.75 0.46
N GLU A 41 1.82 -4.87 -0.23
CA GLU A 41 1.69 -5.61 -1.49
C GLU A 41 1.43 -4.61 -2.62
N LEU A 42 2.18 -4.75 -3.71
CA LEU A 42 2.07 -3.94 -4.93
C LEU A 42 1.72 -4.89 -6.08
N GLU A 43 0.64 -4.62 -6.80
CA GLU A 43 0.39 -5.33 -8.04
C GLU A 43 1.22 -4.74 -9.18
N PHE A 44 1.62 -5.58 -10.13
CA PHE A 44 2.25 -5.14 -11.37
C PHE A 44 1.62 -5.91 -12.53
N TYR A 45 1.43 -5.24 -13.66
CA TYR A 45 0.71 -5.81 -14.80
C TYR A 45 1.63 -6.34 -15.92
N SER A 46 2.91 -5.99 -15.85
CA SER A 46 3.94 -6.47 -16.77
C SER A 46 5.33 -6.36 -16.14
N LYS A 47 6.31 -7.00 -16.78
CA LYS A 47 7.72 -6.87 -16.36
C LYS A 47 8.19 -5.41 -16.46
N GLU A 48 7.82 -4.71 -17.53
CA GLU A 48 8.15 -3.30 -17.74
C GLU A 48 7.55 -2.40 -16.66
N ASP A 49 6.32 -2.68 -16.22
CA ASP A 49 5.68 -1.98 -15.12
C ASP A 49 6.41 -2.22 -13.80
N LEU A 50 6.82 -3.46 -13.52
CA LEU A 50 7.66 -3.76 -12.34
C LEU A 50 8.99 -3.00 -12.38
N GLU A 51 9.67 -2.95 -13.52
CA GLU A 51 10.93 -2.20 -13.67
C GLU A 51 10.72 -0.70 -13.37
N ARG A 52 9.66 -0.10 -13.91
CA ARG A 52 9.26 1.29 -13.61
C ARG A 52 8.94 1.50 -12.12
N LEU A 53 8.21 0.57 -11.51
CA LEU A 53 7.86 0.65 -10.09
C LEU A 53 9.10 0.58 -9.19
N LEU A 54 10.05 -0.29 -9.51
CA LEU A 54 11.32 -0.41 -8.79
C LEU A 54 12.13 0.88 -8.89
N ASP A 55 12.22 1.48 -10.07
CA ASP A 55 12.88 2.76 -10.30
C ASP A 55 12.28 3.86 -9.39
N LEU A 56 10.95 4.00 -9.41
CA LEU A 56 10.22 4.97 -8.57
C LEU A 56 10.41 4.79 -7.06
N ILE A 57 10.69 3.56 -6.60
CA ILE A 57 10.91 3.22 -5.19
C ILE A 57 12.38 3.45 -4.80
N LEU A 58 13.32 3.20 -5.70
CA LEU A 58 14.76 3.29 -5.43
C LEU A 58 15.33 4.69 -5.65
N GLU A 59 14.64 5.54 -6.42
CA GLU A 59 15.04 6.93 -6.68
C GLU A 59 14.59 7.94 -5.59
N THR A 60 13.88 7.50 -4.55
CA THR A 60 13.51 8.32 -3.37
C THR A 60 14.54 8.28 -2.26
#